data_AF-A0A7G9YLW6-F1
#
_entry.id   AF-A0A7G9YLW6-F1
#
_cell.length_a   1.000
_cell.length_b   1.000
_cell.length_c   1.000
_cell.angle_alpha   90.00
_cell.angle_beta   90.00
_cell.angle_gamma   90.00
#
_symmetry.space_group_name_H-M   'P 1'
#
loop_
_entity.id
_entity.type
_entity.pdbx_description
1 polymer ?
#
loop_
_entity_poly.entity_id
_entity_poly.type
_entity_poly.pdbx_seq_one_letter_code
_entity_poly.pdbx_strand_id
1 'polypeptide(L)'
;MLTPHYRTLIDEALYLPKKWIEDQERREKCGVPEDVLFNTKAELALKMILHARDNGVPFGWIGMDSFYGEQPWLRNEIDSKGMIYIADMPVDTRVWLNKPETGIPERKGDRGRIPTKEKVLEGEPDPIEVKKLKDQLEASEWSHVFVRDTERKELWSNIGCIRVYPVVDELPGDEIWLIIRIDDDHGSIKYQFSECST
;
A
#
# COMPACT_ATOMS: atom_id res chain seq x y z
N MET A 1 -1.89 1.72 -35.58
CA MET A 1 -1.46 3.12 -35.35
C MET A 1 -1.59 3.35 -33.85
N LEU A 2 -0.52 3.08 -33.08
CA LEU A 2 -0.53 3.22 -31.63
C LEU A 2 -0.54 4.72 -31.30
N THR A 3 -1.62 5.19 -30.67
CA THR A 3 -1.71 6.55 -30.14
C THR A 3 -0.56 6.79 -29.16
N PRO A 4 0.12 7.97 -29.20
CA PRO A 4 1.09 8.32 -28.18
C PRO A 4 0.40 8.32 -26.80
N HIS A 5 0.95 7.59 -25.84
CA HIS A 5 0.48 7.58 -24.46
C HIS A 5 0.78 8.93 -23.80
N TYR A 6 -0.08 9.92 -24.05
CA TYR A 6 0.02 11.22 -23.40
C TYR A 6 -0.33 11.06 -21.92
N ARG A 7 0.60 11.44 -21.04
CA ARG A 7 0.37 11.52 -19.60
C ARG A 7 0.16 12.98 -19.27
N THR A 8 -0.95 13.30 -18.64
CA THR A 8 -1.27 14.65 -18.18
C THR A 8 -1.44 14.66 -16.68
N LEU A 9 -1.04 15.76 -16.05
CA LEU A 9 -1.33 16.00 -14.64
C LEU A 9 -2.84 16.25 -14.51
N ILE A 10 -3.49 15.53 -13.58
CA ILE A 10 -4.93 15.68 -13.31
C ILE A 10 -5.17 16.60 -12.12
N ASP A 11 -4.35 16.48 -11.08
CA ASP A 11 -4.54 17.19 -9.82
C ASP A 11 -3.19 17.42 -9.14
N GLU A 12 -3.09 18.48 -8.33
CA GLU A 12 -1.93 18.79 -7.49
C GLU A 12 -2.37 19.50 -6.20
N ALA A 13 -1.68 19.21 -5.10
CA ALA A 13 -1.92 19.85 -3.82
C ALA A 13 -0.62 20.30 -3.16
N LEU A 14 -0.64 21.53 -2.62
CA LEU A 14 0.51 22.07 -1.89
C LEU A 14 0.62 21.42 -0.50
N TYR A 15 1.72 20.72 -0.26
CA TYR A 15 2.06 20.23 1.08
C TYR A 15 2.84 21.29 1.86
N LEU A 16 2.29 21.71 3.01
CA LEU A 16 2.95 22.62 3.95
C LEU A 16 3.21 21.94 5.29
N PRO A 17 4.48 21.88 5.76
CA PRO A 17 4.79 21.39 7.10
C PRO A 17 4.14 22.25 8.20
N LYS A 18 3.81 21.67 9.36
CA LYS A 18 3.19 22.41 10.50
C LYS A 18 3.89 23.72 10.85
N LYS A 19 5.23 23.69 10.93
CA LYS A 19 6.06 24.87 11.23
C LYS A 19 5.89 26.03 10.26
N TRP A 20 5.48 25.78 9.02
CA TRP A 20 5.19 26.84 8.03
C TRP A 20 3.78 27.38 8.19
N ILE A 21 2.82 26.53 8.58
CA ILE A 21 1.43 26.94 8.80
C ILE A 21 1.30 27.83 10.04
N GLU A 22 2.15 27.59 11.03
CA GLU A 22 2.24 28.39 12.27
C GLU A 22 3.03 29.71 12.09
N ASP A 23 3.73 29.88 10.96
CA ASP A 23 4.55 31.06 10.66
C ASP A 23 3.77 32.03 9.75
N GLN A 24 2.95 32.87 10.36
CA GLN A 24 2.08 33.83 9.66
C GLN A 24 2.87 34.77 8.73
N GLU A 25 4.01 35.30 9.21
CA GLU A 25 4.84 36.22 8.42
C GLU A 25 5.36 35.54 7.14
N ARG A 26 5.77 34.27 7.27
CA ARG A 26 6.20 33.49 6.11
C ARG A 26 5.05 33.16 5.16
N ARG A 27 3.87 32.84 5.68
CA ARG A 27 2.68 32.56 4.85
C ARG A 27 2.29 33.77 4.02
N GLU A 28 2.24 34.94 4.64
CA GLU A 28 1.93 36.20 3.98
C GLU A 28 2.98 36.52 2.90
N LYS A 29 4.27 36.39 3.22
CA LYS A 29 5.36 36.60 2.24
C LYS A 29 5.31 35.63 1.06
N CYS A 30 4.88 34.39 1.27
CA CYS A 30 4.77 33.38 0.23
C CYS A 30 3.40 33.34 -0.47
N GLY A 31 2.45 34.21 -0.07
CA GLY A 31 1.11 34.24 -0.64
C GLY A 31 0.27 33.00 -0.35
N VAL A 32 0.54 32.31 0.77
CA VAL A 32 -0.23 31.13 1.19
C VAL A 32 -1.55 31.57 1.81
N PRO A 33 -2.71 31.17 1.27
CA PRO A 33 -4.02 31.51 1.84
C PRO A 33 -4.19 31.03 3.28
N GLU A 34 -4.97 31.75 4.10
CA GLU A 34 -5.17 31.44 5.53
C GLU A 34 -5.94 30.13 5.75
N ASP A 35 -6.83 29.77 4.82
CA ASP A 35 -7.63 28.56 4.84
C ASP A 35 -6.84 27.28 4.52
N VAL A 36 -5.57 27.41 4.08
CA VAL A 36 -4.66 26.26 3.96
C VAL A 36 -4.25 25.77 5.35
N LEU A 37 -4.90 24.68 5.78
CA LEU A 37 -4.61 23.98 7.03
C LEU A 37 -3.61 22.84 6.85
N PHE A 38 -3.02 22.39 7.97
CA PHE A 38 -2.07 21.28 7.94
C PHE A 38 -2.77 20.00 7.49
N ASN A 39 -2.19 19.37 6.47
CA ASN A 39 -2.55 18.05 6.02
C ASN A 39 -1.25 17.27 5.77
N THR A 40 -1.23 16.01 6.18
CA THR A 40 -0.22 15.06 5.76
C THR A 40 -0.31 14.82 4.25
N LYS A 41 0.79 14.36 3.64
CA LYS A 41 0.79 14.00 2.21
C LYS A 41 -0.27 12.95 1.88
N ALA A 42 -0.45 11.96 2.75
CA ALA A 42 -1.44 10.90 2.56
C ALA A 42 -2.89 11.42 2.65
N GLU A 43 -3.17 12.37 3.55
CA GLU A 43 -4.50 13.03 3.60
C GLU A 43 -4.75 13.86 2.33
N LEU A 44 -3.74 14.56 1.82
CA LEU A 44 -3.85 15.28 0.54
C LEU A 44 -4.08 14.32 -0.63
N ALA A 45 -3.34 13.20 -0.69
CA ALA A 45 -3.52 12.18 -1.72
C ALA A 45 -4.94 11.60 -1.70
N LEU A 46 -5.47 11.26 -0.52
CA LEU A 46 -6.86 10.80 -0.41
C LEU A 46 -7.84 11.85 -0.92
N LYS A 47 -7.69 13.12 -0.53
CA LYS A 47 -8.54 14.21 -1.01
C LYS A 47 -8.53 14.33 -2.53
N MET A 48 -7.35 14.24 -3.16
CA MET A 48 -7.20 14.29 -4.61
C MET A 48 -7.86 13.10 -5.30
N ILE A 49 -7.70 11.88 -4.75
CA ILE A 49 -8.36 10.68 -5.26
C ILE A 49 -9.88 10.83 -5.23
N LEU A 50 -10.43 11.28 -4.10
CA LEU A 50 -11.87 11.49 -3.94
C LEU A 50 -12.38 12.60 -4.85
N HIS A 51 -11.63 13.69 -4.97
CA HIS A 51 -11.94 14.79 -5.88
C HIS A 51 -12.00 14.32 -7.34
N ALA A 52 -11.02 13.54 -7.81
CA ALA A 52 -11.02 12.98 -9.15
C ALA A 52 -12.23 12.06 -9.39
N ARG A 53 -12.54 11.19 -8.43
CA ARG A 53 -13.70 10.30 -8.48
C ARG A 53 -15.02 11.07 -8.52
N ASP A 54 -15.18 12.05 -7.64
CA ASP A 54 -16.43 12.81 -7.49
C ASP A 54 -16.68 13.72 -8.72
N ASN A 55 -15.63 14.11 -9.43
CA ASN A 55 -15.71 14.77 -10.74
C ASN A 55 -15.90 13.81 -11.93
N GLY A 56 -16.02 12.50 -11.68
CA GLY A 56 -16.26 11.49 -12.72
C GLY A 56 -15.06 11.20 -13.61
N VAL A 57 -13.83 11.42 -13.14
CA VAL A 57 -12.62 11.03 -13.87
C VAL A 57 -12.61 9.49 -14.00
N PRO A 58 -12.55 8.94 -15.23
CA PRO A 58 -12.55 7.49 -15.42
C PRO A 58 -11.18 6.90 -15.06
N PHE A 59 -11.14 5.99 -14.09
CA PHE A 59 -9.96 5.19 -13.76
C PHE A 59 -10.35 3.78 -13.32
N GLY A 60 -9.47 2.81 -13.55
CA GLY A 60 -9.69 1.41 -13.15
C GLY A 60 -9.05 1.03 -11.82
N TRP A 61 -7.94 1.68 -11.44
CA TRP A 61 -7.20 1.41 -10.21
C TRP A 61 -6.29 2.58 -9.86
N ILE A 62 -5.87 2.64 -8.59
CA ILE A 62 -4.98 3.66 -8.03
C ILE A 62 -3.60 3.04 -7.80
N GLY A 63 -2.58 3.55 -8.48
CA GLY A 63 -1.19 3.20 -8.22
C GLY A 63 -0.59 4.11 -7.14
N MET A 64 0.05 3.53 -6.13
CA MET A 64 0.71 4.29 -5.07
C MET A 64 2.11 3.76 -4.76
N ASP A 65 3.05 4.66 -4.50
CA ASP A 65 4.40 4.31 -4.04
C ASP A 65 4.38 3.81 -2.58
N SER A 66 5.54 3.37 -2.08
CA SER A 66 5.62 2.78 -0.73
C SER A 66 5.30 3.75 0.39
N PHE A 67 5.57 5.05 0.23
CA PHE A 67 5.26 6.04 1.26
C PHE A 67 3.74 6.09 1.55
N TYR A 68 2.92 5.98 0.50
CA TYR A 68 1.47 5.90 0.63
C TYR A 68 1.00 4.47 0.91
N GLY A 69 1.61 3.47 0.28
CA GLY A 69 1.25 2.07 0.41
C GLY A 69 1.40 1.53 1.83
N GLU A 70 2.39 2.00 2.59
CA GLU A 70 2.61 1.64 3.98
C GLU A 70 1.59 2.25 4.97
N GLN A 71 0.63 3.04 4.51
CA GLN A 71 -0.40 3.66 5.35
C GLN A 71 -1.68 2.78 5.34
N PRO A 72 -1.93 1.91 6.34
CA PRO A 72 -3.07 0.99 6.30
C PRO A 72 -4.40 1.74 6.27
N TRP A 73 -4.50 2.85 7.02
CA TRP A 73 -5.70 3.68 7.03
C TRP A 73 -6.05 4.25 5.65
N LEU A 74 -5.06 4.62 4.83
CA LEU A 74 -5.28 5.16 3.50
C LEU A 74 -5.82 4.08 2.57
N ARG A 75 -5.21 2.89 2.63
CA ARG A 75 -5.68 1.72 1.87
C ARG A 75 -7.10 1.33 2.24
N ASN A 76 -7.41 1.30 3.54
CA ASN A 76 -8.76 0.99 4.03
C ASN A 76 -9.79 2.06 3.62
N GLU A 77 -9.42 3.33 3.59
CA GLU A 77 -10.30 4.40 3.09
C GLU A 77 -10.57 4.29 1.59
N ILE A 78 -9.58 3.88 0.80
CA ILE A 78 -9.73 3.64 -0.63
C ILE A 78 -10.63 2.42 -0.88
N ASP A 79 -10.36 1.32 -0.16
CA ASP A 79 -11.10 0.07 -0.26
C ASP A 79 -12.57 0.19 0.20
N SER A 80 -12.81 0.84 1.34
CA SER A 80 -14.18 1.10 1.85
C SER A 80 -15.06 1.90 0.89
N LYS A 81 -14.46 2.56 -0.11
CA LYS A 81 -15.13 3.32 -1.16
C LYS A 81 -15.25 2.54 -2.47
N GLY A 82 -14.91 1.26 -2.47
CA GLY A 82 -15.00 0.34 -3.60
C GLY A 82 -13.98 0.60 -4.70
N MET A 83 -12.86 1.26 -4.38
CA MET A 83 -11.81 1.58 -5.36
C MET A 83 -10.66 0.58 -5.25
N ILE A 84 -10.22 0.05 -6.39
CA ILE A 84 -9.07 -0.85 -6.47
C ILE A 84 -7.78 -0.03 -6.36
N TYR A 85 -6.80 -0.54 -5.62
CA TYR A 85 -5.46 0.02 -5.58
C TYR A 85 -4.38 -1.03 -5.82
N ILE A 86 -3.21 -0.56 -6.22
CA ILE A 86 -1.96 -1.30 -6.27
C ILE A 86 -0.92 -0.45 -5.55
N ALA A 87 -0.50 -0.91 -4.39
CA ALA A 87 0.35 -0.18 -3.47
C ALA A 87 1.72 -0.83 -3.34
N ASP A 88 2.78 -0.12 -3.74
CA ASP A 88 4.15 -0.59 -3.51
C ASP A 88 4.40 -0.78 -2.00
N MET A 89 5.11 -1.85 -1.65
CA MET A 89 5.45 -2.20 -0.28
C MET A 89 6.96 -2.40 -0.14
N PRO A 90 7.56 -2.00 0.99
CA PRO A 90 8.94 -2.36 1.31
C PRO A 90 9.16 -3.86 1.31
N VAL A 91 10.36 -4.28 0.92
CA VAL A 91 10.76 -5.69 0.81
C VAL A 91 10.75 -6.44 2.15
N ASP A 92 10.85 -5.72 3.26
CA ASP A 92 10.82 -6.21 4.64
C ASP A 92 9.43 -6.11 5.30
N THR A 93 8.40 -5.71 4.54
CA THR A 93 7.00 -5.81 4.97
C THR A 93 6.71 -7.24 5.42
N ARG A 94 6.08 -7.40 6.58
CA ARG A 94 5.81 -8.71 7.18
C ARG A 94 4.35 -9.13 7.00
N VAL A 95 4.15 -10.39 6.67
CA VAL A 95 2.84 -11.00 6.41
C VAL A 95 2.79 -12.45 6.92
N TRP A 96 1.58 -12.95 7.19
CA TRP A 96 1.32 -14.38 7.33
C TRP A 96 0.68 -14.96 6.07
N LEU A 97 1.00 -16.21 5.74
CA LEU A 97 0.35 -16.93 4.62
C LEU A 97 -1.02 -17.49 5.00
N ASN A 98 -1.19 -17.87 6.26
CA ASN A 98 -2.45 -18.32 6.83
C ASN A 98 -2.79 -17.40 7.99
N LYS A 99 -4.08 -17.12 8.21
CA LYS A 99 -4.52 -16.30 9.33
C LYS A 99 -4.10 -16.95 10.66
N PRO A 100 -3.22 -16.34 11.46
CA PRO A 100 -2.87 -16.91 12.75
C PRO A 100 -4.02 -16.72 13.75
N GLU A 101 -4.14 -17.63 14.71
CA GLU A 101 -5.09 -17.47 15.81
C GLU A 101 -4.66 -16.33 16.76
N THR A 102 -5.61 -15.48 17.13
CA THR A 102 -5.41 -14.38 18.09
C THR A 102 -6.29 -14.56 19.32
N GLY A 103 -5.81 -14.07 20.45
CA GLY A 103 -6.57 -14.07 21.69
C GLY A 103 -5.82 -13.39 22.82
N ILE A 104 -6.46 -13.32 23.99
CA ILE A 104 -5.77 -12.92 25.21
C ILE A 104 -4.99 -14.15 25.70
N PRO A 105 -3.64 -14.07 25.81
CA PRO A 105 -2.83 -15.21 26.20
C PRO A 105 -3.23 -15.74 27.58
N GLU A 106 -3.15 -17.06 27.75
CA GLU A 106 -3.34 -17.67 29.05
C GLU A 106 -2.31 -17.15 30.05
N ARG A 107 -2.75 -16.95 31.29
CA ARG A 107 -1.87 -16.49 32.36
C ARG A 107 -0.89 -17.61 32.72
N LYS A 108 0.39 -17.40 32.44
CA LYS A 108 1.46 -18.30 32.87
C LYS A 108 1.80 -18.06 34.35
N GLY A 109 1.24 -18.89 35.22
CA GLY A 109 1.54 -18.94 36.66
C GLY A 109 0.90 -17.84 37.52
N ASP A 110 1.19 -17.89 38.82
CA ASP A 110 0.49 -17.09 39.84
C ASP A 110 1.11 -15.70 40.09
N ARG A 111 2.24 -15.38 39.45
CA ARG A 111 2.94 -14.09 39.59
C ARG A 111 2.94 -13.34 38.27
N GLY A 112 2.86 -12.01 38.34
CA GLY A 112 2.86 -11.12 37.18
C GLY A 112 1.48 -10.59 36.81
N ARG A 113 1.47 -9.65 35.86
CA ARG A 113 0.25 -8.97 35.39
C ARG A 113 -0.60 -9.93 34.58
N ILE A 114 -1.90 -9.99 34.88
CA ILE A 114 -2.88 -10.74 34.07
C ILE A 114 -2.83 -10.18 32.64
N PRO A 115 -2.63 -11.02 31.62
CA PRO A 115 -2.70 -10.58 30.23
C PRO A 115 -4.09 -9.99 29.93
N THR A 116 -4.13 -8.78 29.36
CA THR A 116 -5.37 -8.12 28.95
C THR A 116 -5.34 -7.64 27.50
N LYS A 117 -4.19 -7.77 26.84
CA LYS A 117 -4.00 -7.36 25.45
C LYS A 117 -4.10 -8.59 24.56
N GLU A 118 -4.87 -8.46 23.50
CA GLU A 118 -4.91 -9.45 22.42
C GLU A 118 -3.52 -9.57 21.77
N LYS A 119 -3.15 -10.81 21.44
CA LYS A 119 -1.92 -11.16 20.74
C LYS A 119 -2.17 -12.37 19.86
N VAL A 120 -1.26 -12.60 18.92
CA VAL A 120 -1.10 -13.90 18.27
C VAL A 120 -0.79 -14.96 19.34
N LEU A 121 -1.50 -16.09 19.30
CA LEU A 121 -1.38 -17.16 20.29
C LEU A 121 -0.05 -17.91 20.16
N GLU A 122 0.37 -18.56 21.24
CA GLU A 122 1.60 -19.36 21.26
C GLU A 122 1.45 -20.62 20.39
N GLY A 123 2.42 -20.84 19.49
CA GLY A 123 2.41 -21.97 18.55
C GLY A 123 2.10 -21.56 17.11
N GLU A 124 1.55 -20.36 16.91
CA GLU A 124 1.36 -19.77 15.59
C GLU A 124 2.70 -19.41 14.93
N PRO A 125 2.81 -19.53 13.60
CA PRO A 125 4.03 -19.17 12.88
C PRO A 125 4.29 -17.66 12.97
N ASP A 126 5.57 -17.30 13.06
CA ASP A 126 5.98 -15.90 12.94
C ASP A 126 5.68 -15.35 11.53
N PRO A 127 5.33 -14.05 11.40
CA PRO A 127 5.14 -13.45 10.10
C PRO A 127 6.47 -13.38 9.34
N ILE A 128 6.39 -13.57 8.03
CA ILE A 128 7.54 -13.60 7.13
C ILE A 128 7.62 -12.33 6.29
N GLU A 129 8.84 -11.91 5.99
CA GLU A 129 9.08 -10.76 5.10
C GLU A 129 8.70 -11.12 3.66
N VAL A 130 8.03 -10.18 2.96
CA VAL A 130 7.58 -10.40 1.58
C VAL A 130 8.69 -10.79 0.62
N LYS A 131 9.94 -10.33 0.85
CA LYS A 131 11.09 -10.71 0.04
C LYS A 131 11.43 -12.20 0.04
N LYS A 132 10.98 -12.95 1.05
CA LYS A 132 11.20 -14.39 1.17
C LYS A 132 10.13 -15.20 0.46
N LEU A 133 9.06 -14.56 -0.04
CA LEU A 133 7.91 -15.23 -0.65
C LEU A 133 8.10 -15.54 -2.13
N LYS A 134 8.98 -14.80 -2.81
CA LYS A 134 9.26 -15.06 -4.23
C LYS A 134 9.67 -16.52 -4.48
N ASP A 135 10.54 -17.06 -3.63
CA ASP A 135 11.09 -18.41 -3.81
C ASP A 135 10.15 -19.52 -3.32
N GLN A 136 8.98 -19.15 -2.78
CA GLN A 136 7.94 -20.10 -2.34
C GLN A 136 6.85 -20.33 -3.39
N LEU A 137 6.82 -19.49 -4.43
CA LEU A 137 5.87 -19.62 -5.53
C LEU A 137 6.35 -20.65 -6.55
N GLU A 138 5.47 -21.58 -6.90
CA GLU A 138 5.68 -22.55 -7.96
C GLU A 138 5.66 -21.87 -9.33
N ALA A 139 6.36 -22.44 -10.32
CA ALA A 139 6.44 -21.88 -11.67
C ALA A 139 5.05 -21.67 -12.31
N SER A 140 4.05 -22.49 -11.96
CA SER A 140 2.67 -22.39 -12.44
C SER A 140 1.88 -21.21 -11.86
N GLU A 141 2.34 -20.62 -10.76
CA GLU A 141 1.70 -19.47 -10.10
C GLU A 141 2.16 -18.13 -10.70
N TRP A 142 3.16 -18.17 -11.58
CA TRP A 142 3.66 -17.00 -12.29
C TRP A 142 2.98 -16.82 -13.65
N SER A 143 2.54 -15.60 -13.91
CA SER A 143 2.05 -15.17 -15.22
C SER A 143 3.04 -14.21 -15.86
N HIS A 144 3.43 -14.48 -17.10
CA HIS A 144 4.27 -13.57 -17.88
C HIS A 144 3.39 -12.60 -18.65
N VAL A 145 3.43 -11.32 -18.28
CA VAL A 145 2.49 -10.28 -18.74
C VAL A 145 3.23 -9.17 -19.45
N PHE A 146 2.71 -8.76 -20.60
CA PHE A 146 3.12 -7.54 -21.28
C PHE A 146 2.64 -6.32 -20.51
N VAL A 147 3.57 -5.44 -20.12
CA VAL A 147 3.24 -4.23 -19.34
C VAL A 147 2.99 -3.04 -20.25
N ARG A 148 3.95 -2.73 -21.14
CA ARG A 148 3.84 -1.62 -22.10
C ARG A 148 5.00 -1.63 -23.10
N ASP A 149 4.82 -0.90 -24.18
CA ASP A 149 5.94 -0.47 -25.02
C ASP A 149 6.79 0.59 -24.29
N THR A 150 8.11 0.48 -24.42
CA THR A 150 9.05 1.55 -24.05
C THR A 150 9.78 2.05 -25.29
N GLU A 151 10.43 3.21 -25.20
CA GLU A 151 11.23 3.75 -26.29
C GLU A 151 12.35 2.82 -26.76
N ARG A 152 12.72 1.84 -25.92
CA ARG A 152 13.81 0.89 -26.20
C ARG A 152 13.29 -0.47 -26.67
N LYS A 153 12.30 -1.09 -25.98
CA LYS A 153 11.64 -2.37 -26.31
C LYS A 153 10.30 -2.56 -25.58
N GLU A 154 9.57 -3.63 -25.88
CA GLU A 154 8.46 -4.11 -25.05
C GLU A 154 8.94 -4.42 -23.62
N LEU A 155 8.22 -3.92 -22.61
CA LEU A 155 8.45 -4.26 -21.21
C LEU A 155 7.54 -5.41 -20.81
N TRP A 156 8.16 -6.54 -20.50
CA TRP A 156 7.51 -7.73 -19.98
C TRP A 156 7.84 -7.92 -18.50
N SER A 157 6.94 -8.58 -17.77
CA SER A 157 7.12 -8.86 -16.36
C SER A 157 6.51 -10.19 -15.97
N ASN A 158 7.19 -10.91 -15.08
CA ASN A 158 6.59 -12.04 -14.39
C ASN A 158 5.85 -11.55 -13.15
N ILE A 159 4.60 -11.93 -13.02
CA ILE A 159 3.71 -11.54 -11.92
C ILE A 159 3.23 -12.80 -11.22
N GLY A 160 3.49 -12.89 -9.91
CA GLY A 160 2.92 -13.90 -9.03
C GLY A 160 1.97 -13.22 -8.04
N CYS A 161 0.83 -13.84 -7.76
CA CYS A 161 -0.18 -13.31 -6.86
C CYS A 161 -0.52 -14.34 -5.78
N ILE A 162 -0.42 -13.97 -4.51
CA ILE A 162 -0.81 -14.83 -3.37
C ILE A 162 -1.65 -14.08 -2.35
N ARG A 163 -2.55 -14.79 -1.67
CA ARG A 163 -3.29 -14.26 -0.53
C ARG A 163 -2.43 -14.27 0.72
N VAL A 164 -2.42 -13.16 1.45
CA VAL A 164 -1.64 -12.99 2.68
C VAL A 164 -2.41 -12.17 3.71
N TYR A 165 -1.99 -12.24 4.97
CA TYR A 165 -2.50 -11.46 6.09
C TYR A 165 -1.40 -10.49 6.55
N PRO A 166 -1.52 -9.17 6.33
CA PRO A 166 -0.49 -8.22 6.69
C PRO A 166 -0.41 -8.01 8.20
N VAL A 167 0.78 -7.72 8.72
CA VAL A 167 0.94 -7.32 10.13
C VAL A 167 0.43 -5.89 10.32
N VAL A 168 -0.59 -5.72 11.16
CA VAL A 168 -1.15 -4.44 11.57
C VAL A 168 -1.19 -4.40 13.10
N ASP A 169 -0.44 -3.48 13.71
CA ASP A 169 -0.34 -3.34 15.17
C ASP A 169 -0.04 -4.66 15.92
N GLU A 170 0.89 -5.46 15.39
CA GLU A 170 1.28 -6.80 15.90
C GLU A 170 0.21 -7.91 15.73
N LEU A 171 -0.91 -7.61 15.07
CA LEU A 171 -2.02 -8.54 14.81
C LEU A 171 -2.18 -8.79 13.29
N PRO A 172 -2.83 -9.88 12.87
CA PRO A 172 -3.21 -10.08 11.48
C PRO A 172 -4.30 -9.11 11.04
N GLY A 173 -4.04 -8.38 9.96
CA GLY A 173 -5.06 -7.63 9.23
C GLY A 173 -5.96 -8.56 8.40
N ASP A 174 -6.83 -7.95 7.60
CA ASP A 174 -7.68 -8.67 6.65
C ASP A 174 -6.85 -9.29 5.51
N GLU A 175 -7.40 -10.31 4.87
CA GLU A 175 -6.74 -11.03 3.79
C GLU A 175 -6.63 -10.16 2.52
N ILE A 176 -5.42 -9.97 2.02
CA ILE A 176 -5.12 -9.12 0.86
C ILE A 176 -4.30 -9.86 -0.19
N TRP A 177 -4.32 -9.40 -1.45
CA TRP A 177 -3.36 -9.87 -2.44
C TRP A 177 -1.98 -9.24 -2.23
N LEU A 178 -0.97 -10.09 -2.14
CA LEU A 178 0.42 -9.73 -2.43
C LEU A 178 0.72 -10.05 -3.89
N ILE A 179 1.09 -9.02 -4.64
CA ILE A 179 1.58 -9.10 -6.01
C ILE A 179 3.10 -8.99 -5.98
N ILE A 180 3.78 -10.02 -6.48
CA ILE A 180 5.23 -10.04 -6.66
C ILE A 180 5.50 -9.87 -8.15
N ARG A 181 6.19 -8.79 -8.51
CA ARG A 181 6.49 -8.44 -9.89
C ARG A 181 7.99 -8.46 -10.13
N ILE A 182 8.42 -9.16 -11.18
CA ILE A 182 9.81 -9.24 -11.62
C ILE A 182 9.89 -8.66 -13.03
N ASP A 183 10.56 -7.52 -13.17
CA ASP A 183 10.77 -6.86 -14.45
C ASP A 183 11.96 -7.48 -15.20
N ASP A 184 11.77 -7.84 -16.48
CA ASP A 184 12.79 -8.51 -17.29
C ASP A 184 14.03 -7.63 -17.54
N ASP A 185 13.84 -6.31 -17.65
CA ASP A 185 14.87 -5.39 -18.13
C ASP A 185 15.94 -5.07 -17.04
N HIS A 186 15.62 -5.29 -15.77
CA HIS A 186 16.51 -4.94 -14.64
C HIS A 186 16.58 -5.99 -13.52
N GLY A 187 15.78 -7.05 -13.58
CA GLY A 187 15.70 -8.03 -12.49
C GLY A 187 15.19 -7.45 -11.16
N SER A 188 14.69 -6.21 -11.17
CA SER A 188 14.15 -5.56 -9.99
C SER A 188 12.85 -6.25 -9.60
N ILE A 189 12.76 -6.65 -8.34
CA ILE A 189 11.57 -7.27 -7.78
C ILE A 189 10.79 -6.18 -7.02
N LYS A 190 9.50 -6.07 -7.32
CA LYS A 190 8.56 -5.22 -6.61
C LYS A 190 7.56 -6.07 -5.86
N TYR A 191 7.19 -5.61 -4.68
CA TYR A 191 6.14 -6.20 -3.85
C TYR A 191 5.05 -5.18 -3.73
N GLN A 192 3.81 -5.57 -4.00
CA GLN A 192 2.68 -4.66 -4.01
C GLN A 192 1.49 -5.31 -3.31
N PHE A 193 0.75 -4.52 -2.54
CA PHE A 193 -0.54 -4.94 -2.00
C PHE A 193 -1.68 -4.42 -2.88
N SER A 194 -2.73 -5.22 -3.01
CA SER A 194 -3.92 -4.84 -3.76
C SER A 194 -5.15 -5.49 -3.14
N GLU A 195 -6.22 -4.71 -3.01
CA GLU A 195 -7.54 -5.30 -2.83
C GLU A 195 -8.18 -5.55 -4.19
N CYS A 196 -8.26 -6.84 -4.51
CA CYS A 196 -8.95 -7.34 -5.68
C CYS A 196 -9.94 -8.39 -5.15
N SER A 197 -11.10 -7.90 -4.71
CA SER A 197 -12.26 -8.76 -4.47
C SER A 197 -12.66 -9.36 -5.81
N THR A 198 -12.38 -10.65 -5.99
CA THR A 198 -12.90 -11.48 -7.08
C THR A 198 -14.42 -11.52 -7.08
#